data_AF-A0A6N6JST9-F1
#
_entry.id   AF-A0A6N6JST9-F1
#
_cell.length_a   1.000
_cell.length_b   1.000
_cell.length_c   1.000
_cell.angle_alpha   90.00
_cell.angle_beta   90.00
_cell.angle_gamma   90.00
#
_symmetry.space_group_name_H-M   'P 1'
#
loop_
_entity.id
_entity.type
_entity.pdbx_description
1 polymer ?
#
loop_
_entity_poly.entity_id
_entity_poly.type
_entity_poly.pdbx_seq_one_letter_code
_entity_poly.pdbx_strand_id
1 'polypeptide(L)' 'MKTLLTVLLTLLAASPGYAMDKGEEAPNFRFEASWNTLPGARQLTDYRGKIVFLEIWKIH' A
#
# COMPACT_ATOMS: atom_id res chain seq x y z
N MET A 1 34.14 -23.08 10.81
CA MET A 1 33.62 -22.39 9.60
C MET A 1 32.14 -22.68 9.31
N LYS A 2 31.62 -23.90 9.52
CA LYS A 2 30.20 -24.22 9.28
C LYS A 2 29.22 -23.47 10.19
N THR A 3 29.54 -23.34 11.48
CA THR A 3 28.69 -22.67 12.49
C THR A 3 28.47 -21.17 12.22
N LEU A 4 29.50 -20.46 11.77
CA LEU A 4 29.38 -19.03 11.47
C LEU A 4 28.45 -18.76 10.28
N LEU A 5 28.52 -19.62 9.25
CA LEU A 5 27.65 -19.53 8.09
C LEU A 5 26.18 -19.79 8.46
N THR A 6 25.94 -20.76 9.35
CA THR A 6 24.59 -21.07 9.85
C THR A 6 24.00 -19.90 10.65
N VAL A 7 24.79 -19.27 11.52
CA VAL A 7 24.37 -18.11 12.31
C VAL A 7 24.06 -16.91 11.40
N LEU A 8 24.88 -16.68 10.37
CA LEU A 8 24.67 -15.62 9.40
C LEU A 8 23.37 -15.84 8.59
N LEU A 9 23.09 -17.08 8.16
CA LEU A 9 21.84 -17.41 7.47
C LEU A 9 20.60 -17.19 8.36
N THR A 10 20.67 -17.55 9.65
CA THR A 10 19.54 -17.31 10.57
C THR A 10 19.29 -15.83 10.84
N LEU A 11 20.34 -15.00 10.86
CA LEU A 11 20.21 -13.54 11.03
C LEU A 11 19.63 -12.86 9.79
N LEU A 12 19.97 -13.33 8.58
CA LEU A 12 19.39 -12.86 7.31
C LEU A 12 17.92 -13.26 7.14
N ALA A 13 17.53 -14.44 7.61
CA ALA A 13 16.13 -14.89 7.58
C ALA A 13 15.23 -14.17 8.62
N ALA A 14 15.84 -13.57 9.64
CA ALA A 14 15.16 -12.76 10.65
C ALA A 14 15.02 -11.29 10.24
N SER A 15 15.15 -10.97 8.94
CA SER A 15 14.76 -9.65 8.43
C SER A 15 13.36 -9.36 8.95
N PRO A 16 13.14 -8.29 9.74
CA PRO A 16 11.80 -7.92 10.16
C PRO A 16 11.06 -7.62 8.87
N GLY A 17 10.24 -8.57 8.43
CA GLY A 17 9.25 -8.31 7.41
C GLY A 17 8.50 -7.13 7.96
N TYR A 18 8.56 -6.01 7.24
CA TYR A 18 7.70 -4.86 7.47
C TYR A 18 6.26 -5.32 7.23
N ALA A 19 5.73 -6.12 8.17
CA ALA A 19 4.32 -6.31 8.37
C ALA A 19 3.88 -4.98 8.97
N MET A 20 3.72 -3.98 8.10
CA MET A 20 2.84 -2.88 8.42
C MET A 20 1.52 -3.54 8.78
N ASP A 21 1.03 -3.30 10.01
CA ASP A 21 -0.32 -3.70 10.39
C ASP A 21 -1.24 -3.28 9.25
N LYS A 22 -1.78 -4.28 8.54
CA LYS A 22 -2.66 -4.00 7.42
C LYS A 22 -3.89 -3.39 8.06
N GLY A 23 -4.04 -2.07 7.92
CA GLY A 23 -5.25 -1.37 8.30
C GLY A 23 -6.47 -1.98 7.60
N GLU A 24 -7.66 -1.57 8.02
CA GLU A 24 -8.90 -2.03 7.41
C GLU A 24 -8.92 -1.78 5.89
N GLU A 25 -9.66 -2.62 5.16
CA GLU A 25 -9.87 -2.38 3.72
C GLU A 25 -10.59 -1.05 3.54
N ALA A 26 -10.01 -0.17 2.72
CA ALA A 26 -10.62 1.12 2.41
C ALA A 26 -11.99 0.91 1.73
N PRO A 27 -13.04 1.64 2.14
CA PRO A 27 -14.37 1.49 1.55
C PRO A 27 -14.34 1.88 0.07
N ASN A 28 -15.10 1.18 -0.76
CA ASN A 28 -15.25 1.57 -2.15
C ASN A 28 -16.22 2.74 -2.26
N PHE A 29 -15.83 3.81 -2.96
CA PHE A 29 -16.67 4.98 -3.22
C PHE A 29 -16.42 5.51 -4.64
N ARG A 30 -17.40 6.26 -5.16
CA ARG A 30 -17.33 6.88 -6.49
C ARG A 30 -16.85 8.32 -6.39
N PHE A 31 -16.04 8.74 -7.35
CA PHE A 31 -15.51 10.11 -7.46
C PHE A 31 -15.32 10.51 -8.92
N GLU A 32 -15.40 11.82 -9.18
CA GLU A 32 -15.32 12.38 -10.54
C GLU A 32 -13.92 12.93 -10.88
N ALA A 33 -13.08 13.16 -9.87
CA ALA A 33 -11.79 13.81 -10.01
C ALA A 33 -10.66 12.94 -9.43
N SER A 34 -9.60 12.75 -10.22
CA SER A 34 -8.34 12.15 -9.81
C SER A 34 -7.20 12.91 -10.47
N TRP A 35 -6.10 13.13 -9.74
CA TRP A 35 -4.95 13.86 -10.27
C TRP A 35 -4.43 13.25 -11.56
N ASN A 36 -4.06 14.12 -12.52
CA ASN A 36 -3.52 13.75 -13.83
C ASN A 36 -4.42 12.80 -14.65
N THR A 37 -5.73 12.84 -14.44
CA THR A 37 -6.66 12.03 -15.20
C THR A 37 -7.79 12.87 -15.81
N LEU A 38 -8.28 12.43 -16.97
CA LEU A 38 -9.46 13.03 -17.59
C LEU A 38 -10.67 12.89 -16.66
N PRO A 39 -11.56 13.91 -16.61
CA PRO A 39 -12.80 13.85 -15.84
C PRO A 39 -13.65 12.63 -16.20
N GLY A 40 -14.30 12.05 -15.19
CA GLY A 40 -15.25 10.96 -15.37
C GLY A 40 -15.38 10.10 -14.12
N ALA A 41 -16.57 9.51 -13.96
CA ALA A 41 -16.89 8.67 -12.82
C ALA A 41 -15.95 7.48 -12.68
N ARG A 42 -15.23 7.41 -11.56
CA ARG A 42 -14.36 6.30 -11.16
C ARG A 42 -14.76 5.77 -9.80
N GLN A 43 -14.21 4.61 -9.45
CA GLN A 43 -14.34 4.02 -8.13
C GLN A 43 -12.97 3.61 -7.59
N LEU A 44 -12.82 3.56 -6.26
CA LEU A 44 -11.54 3.22 -5.63
C LEU A 44 -11.01 1.85 -6.08
N THR A 45 -11.92 0.90 -6.32
CA THR A 45 -11.57 -0.45 -6.79
C THR A 45 -10.90 -0.49 -8.17
N ASP A 46 -11.03 0.55 -8.99
CA ASP A 46 -10.35 0.64 -10.30
C ASP A 46 -8.82 0.75 -10.15
N TYR A 47 -8.32 1.04 -8.94
CA TYR A 47 -6.90 1.23 -8.63
C TYR A 47 -6.30 0.06 -7.84
N ARG A 48 -6.98 -1.10 -7.77
CA ARG A 48 -6.43 -2.30 -7.10
C ARG A 48 -5.04 -2.66 -7.67
N GLY A 49 -4.13 -3.01 -6.77
CA GLY A 49 -2.73 -3.32 -7.12
C GLY A 49 -1.83 -2.08 -7.26
N LYS A 50 -2.34 -0.87 -7.03
CA LYS A 50 -1.56 0.37 -6.97
C LYS A 50 -1.53 0.93 -5.55
N ILE A 51 -0.48 1.68 -5.23
CA ILE A 51 -0.47 2.56 -4.06
C ILE A 51 -1.28 3.81 -4.43
N VAL A 52 -2.28 4.14 -3.62
CA VAL A 52 -3.20 5.26 -3.85
C VAL A 52 -3.09 6.24 -2.69
N PHE A 53 -2.95 7.52 -3.00
CA PHE A 53 -3.05 8.60 -2.03
C PHE A 53 -4.43 9.24 -2.13
N LEU A 54 -5.16 9.31 -1.01
CA LEU A 54 -6.49 9.93 -0.93
C LEU A 54 -6.36 11.28 -0.25
N GLU A 55 -6.74 12.33 -0.96
CA GLU A 55 -6.83 13.68 -0.41
C GLU A 55 -8.29 14.07 -0.23
N ILE A 56 -8.66 14.47 0.99
CA ILE A 56 -10.03 14.88 1.34
C ILE A 56 -9.96 16.34 1.80
N TRP A 57 -10.56 17.25 1.03
CA TRP A 57 -10.69 18.65 1.38
C TRP A 57 -12.14 19.12 1.32
N LYS A 58 -12.44 20.19 2.05
CA LYS A 58 -13.71 20.92 1.94
C LYS A 58 -13.45 22.19 1.14
N ILE A 59 -14.09 22.31 -0.01
CA ILE A 59 -14.19 23.59 -0.72
C ILE A 59 -15.34 24.35 -0.04
N HIS A 60 -15.05 25.56 0.44
CA HIS A 60 -15.99 26.40 1.18
C HIS A 60 -17.23 26.75 0.34
#